data_AF-A0A9E4B1W3-F1
#
_entry.id   AF-A0A9E4B1W3-F1
#
_cell.length_a   1.000
_cell.length_b   1.000
_cell.length_c   1.000
_cell.angle_alpha   90.00
_cell.angle_beta   90.00
_cell.angle_gamma   90.00
#
_symmetry.space_group_name_H-M   'P 1'
#
loop_
_entity.id
_entity.type
_entity.pdbx_description
1 polymer ?
#
loop_
_entity_poly.entity_id
_entity_poly.type
_entity_poly.pdbx_seq_one_letter_code
_entity_poly.pdbx_strand_id
1 'polypeptide(L)'
;MPSKRVRWKDRCVHRIVSLFGWWCRRLPRGWALRLGNGVGLLCYYLIKKRRQIALNNLQIAFGSDLTHSQRTAICKGSFINVGKTCIEFLRTSGTKSL
;
A
#
# COMPACT_ATOMS: atom_id res chain seq x y z
N MET A 1 -35.60 -8.08 -7.55
CA MET A 1 -35.73 -6.62 -7.33
C MET A 1 -34.52 -6.10 -6.53
N PRO A 2 -33.50 -5.46 -7.13
CA PRO A 2 -32.34 -4.97 -6.38
C PRO A 2 -32.63 -3.60 -5.76
N SER A 3 -32.38 -3.46 -4.45
CA SER A 3 -32.72 -2.28 -3.67
C SER A 3 -31.86 -1.06 -4.06
N LYS A 4 -32.52 0.09 -4.28
CA LYS A 4 -31.94 1.35 -4.79
C LYS A 4 -31.02 2.09 -3.79
N ARG A 5 -30.63 1.49 -2.65
CA ARG A 5 -30.06 2.21 -1.49
C ARG A 5 -28.53 2.37 -1.49
N VAL A 6 -27.78 1.63 -2.33
CA VAL A 6 -26.29 1.66 -2.31
C VAL A 6 -25.67 2.60 -3.37
N ARG A 7 -26.48 3.04 -4.34
CA ARG A 7 -26.04 3.71 -5.58
C ARG A 7 -25.30 5.04 -5.41
N TRP A 8 -25.45 5.74 -4.28
CA TRP A 8 -24.80 7.04 -4.06
C TRP A 8 -23.43 6.91 -3.38
N LYS A 9 -23.28 5.97 -2.45
CA LYS A 9 -21.99 5.69 -1.79
C LYS A 9 -20.98 5.12 -2.79
N ASP A 10 -21.40 4.22 -3.66
CA ASP A 10 -20.51 3.64 -4.70
C ASP A 10 -19.99 4.70 -5.66
N ARG A 11 -20.84 5.66 -6.05
CA ARG A 11 -20.46 6.76 -6.94
C ARG A 11 -19.51 7.75 -6.27
N CYS A 12 -19.63 7.97 -4.96
CA CYS A 12 -18.70 8.81 -4.22
C CYS A 12 -17.33 8.15 -4.08
N VAL A 13 -17.29 6.86 -3.70
CA VAL A 13 -16.04 6.09 -3.61
C VAL A 13 -15.35 6.03 -4.97
N HIS A 14 -16.10 5.72 -6.04
CA HIS A 14 -15.55 5.68 -7.39
C HIS A 14 -14.99 7.05 -7.81
N ARG A 15 -15.69 8.15 -7.50
CA ARG A 15 -15.20 9.51 -7.80
C ARG A 15 -13.92 9.85 -7.03
N ILE A 16 -13.86 9.55 -5.73
CA ILE A 16 -12.68 9.79 -4.90
C ILE A 16 -11.49 8.99 -5.45
N VAL A 17 -11.67 7.70 -5.71
CA VAL A 17 -10.63 6.84 -6.28
C VAL A 17 -10.21 7.30 -7.68
N SER A 18 -11.15 7.74 -8.51
CA SER A 18 -10.85 8.20 -9.88
C SER A 18 -10.11 9.53 -9.91
N LEU A 19 -10.50 10.50 -9.07
CA LEU A 19 -9.81 11.79 -8.92
C LEU A 19 -8.41 11.58 -8.36
N PHE A 20 -8.29 10.76 -7.32
CA PHE A 20 -7.01 10.40 -6.73
C PHE A 20 -6.11 9.68 -7.75
N GLY A 21 -6.66 8.73 -8.50
CA GLY A 21 -5.95 8.05 -9.58
C GLY A 21 -5.52 8.98 -10.71
N TRP A 22 -6.36 9.94 -11.11
CA TRP A 22 -6.01 10.94 -12.13
C TRP A 22 -4.88 11.86 -11.66
N TRP A 23 -4.90 12.28 -10.39
CA TRP A 23 -3.82 13.04 -9.78
C TRP A 23 -2.52 12.23 -9.67
N CYS A 24 -2.60 10.97 -9.24
CA CYS A 24 -1.45 10.06 -9.19
C CYS A 24 -0.85 9.79 -10.59
N ARG A 25 -1.66 9.77 -11.66
CA ARG A 25 -1.17 9.62 -13.05
C ARG A 25 -0.38 10.83 -13.54
N ARG A 26 -0.70 12.03 -13.05
CA ARG A 26 0.04 13.27 -13.35
C ARG A 26 1.33 13.42 -12.54
N LEU A 27 1.54 12.57 -11.54
CA LEU A 27 2.75 12.62 -10.72
C LEU A 27 3.96 12.03 -11.47
N PRO A 28 5.10 12.75 -11.52
CA PRO A 28 6.34 12.20 -12.01
C PRO A 28 6.72 10.94 -11.22
N ARG A 29 7.35 9.96 -11.88
CA ARG A 29 7.69 8.65 -11.29
C ARG A 29 8.44 8.77 -9.96
N GLY A 30 9.35 9.75 -9.84
CA GLY A 30 10.08 10.01 -8.60
C GLY A 30 9.17 10.40 -7.43
N TRP A 31 8.16 11.24 -7.66
CA TRP A 31 7.18 11.62 -6.63
C TRP A 31 6.28 10.45 -6.26
N ALA A 32 5.84 9.63 -7.23
CA ALA A 32 5.03 8.45 -6.97
C ALA A 32 5.77 7.44 -6.06
N LEU A 33 7.06 7.22 -6.30
CA LEU A 33 7.90 6.38 -5.44
C LEU A 33 8.05 6.96 -4.03
N ARG A 34 8.22 8.29 -3.89
CA ARG A 34 8.30 8.95 -2.58
C ARG A 34 6.97 8.86 -1.82
N LEU A 35 5.84 9.01 -2.51
CA LEU A 35 4.52 8.77 -1.92
C LEU A 35 4.37 7.31 -1.48
N GLY A 36 4.77 6.34 -2.31
CA GLY A 36 4.74 4.92 -1.96
C GLY A 36 5.58 4.60 -0.72
N ASN A 37 6.77 5.21 -0.62
CA ASN A 37 7.60 5.13 0.58
C ASN A 37 6.88 5.69 1.81
N GLY A 38 6.30 6.88 1.70
CA GLY A 38 5.57 7.54 2.78
C GLY A 38 4.36 6.72 3.24
N VAL A 39 3.56 6.21 2.31
CA VAL A 39 2.41 5.34 2.60
C VAL A 39 2.87 4.07 3.30
N GLY A 40 3.89 3.39 2.79
CA GLY A 40 4.42 2.18 3.40
C GLY A 40 4.97 2.41 4.81
N LEU A 41 5.69 3.52 5.03
CA LEU A 41 6.14 3.93 6.37
C LEU A 41 4.96 4.22 7.29
N LEU A 42 3.95 4.93 6.82
CA LEU A 42 2.75 5.23 7.60
C LEU A 42 2.04 3.93 8.02
N CYS A 43 1.87 2.99 7.08
CA CYS A 43 1.31 1.68 7.38
C CYS A 43 2.15 0.89 8.39
N TYR A 44 3.49 0.96 8.31
CA TYR A 44 4.38 0.32 9.27
C TYR A 44 4.17 0.83 10.70
N TYR A 45 3.94 2.14 10.88
CA TYR A 45 3.72 2.73 12.21
C TYR A 45 2.28 2.57 12.71
N LEU A 46 1.28 2.66 11.83
CA LEU A 46 -0.13 2.56 12.21
C LEU A 46 -0.60 1.13 12.42
N ILE A 47 -0.16 0.18 11.58
CA ILE A 47 -0.69 -1.19 11.57
C ILE A 47 0.19 -2.12 12.42
N LYS A 48 0.25 -1.83 13.73
CA LYS A 48 1.07 -2.56 14.70
C LYS A 48 0.84 -4.09 14.65
N LYS A 49 -0.41 -4.54 14.54
CA LYS A 49 -0.76 -5.96 14.47
C LYS A 49 -0.10 -6.67 13.29
N ARG A 50 -0.13 -6.08 12.09
CA ARG A 50 0.50 -6.67 10.89
C ARG A 50 2.01 -6.65 10.99
N ARG A 51 2.59 -5.58 11.54
CA ARG A 51 4.03 -5.50 11.79
C ARG A 51 4.50 -6.62 12.69
N GLN A 52 3.75 -6.92 13.75
CA GLN A 52 4.08 -7.95 14.73
C GLN A 52 4.02 -9.36 14.12
N ILE A 53 3.00 -9.63 13.30
CA ILE A 53 2.90 -10.88 12.53
C ILE A 53 4.09 -11.02 11.57
N ALA A 54 4.42 -9.97 10.81
CA ALA A 54 5.54 -10.00 9.88
C ALA A 54 6.89 -10.24 10.59
N LEU A 55 7.13 -9.58 11.73
CA LEU A 55 8.33 -9.80 12.54
C LEU A 55 8.38 -11.22 13.12
N ASN A 56 7.25 -11.76 13.57
CA ASN A 56 7.18 -13.13 14.05
C ASN A 56 7.47 -14.14 12.93
N ASN A 57 6.93 -13.92 11.73
CA ASN A 57 7.23 -14.77 10.57
C ASN A 57 8.73 -14.71 10.21
N LEU A 58 9.34 -13.53 10.26
CA LEU A 58 10.78 -13.38 10.03
C LEU A 58 11.61 -14.03 11.15
N GLN A 59 11.13 -14.01 12.40
CA GLN A 59 11.77 -14.69 13.52
C GLN A 59 11.72 -16.21 13.38
N ILE A 60 10.60 -16.76 12.91
CA ILE A 60 10.44 -18.20 12.68
C ILE A 60 11.33 -18.64 11.52
N ALA A 61 11.32 -17.89 10.41
CA ALA A 61 12.03 -18.26 9.19
C ALA A 61 13.54 -17.97 9.23
N PHE A 62 13.95 -16.88 9.88
CA PHE A 62 15.34 -16.38 9.88
C PHE A 62 15.82 -16.06 11.31
N GLY A 63 15.36 -16.86 12.27
CA GLY A 63 15.63 -16.69 13.70
C GLY A 63 17.10 -16.77 14.04
N SER A 64 17.76 -17.78 13.48
CA SER A 64 19.18 -18.12 13.64
C SER A 64 20.11 -17.25 12.81
N ASP A 65 19.66 -16.82 11.64
CA ASP A 65 20.55 -16.26 10.61
C ASP A 65 20.59 -14.73 10.65
N LEU A 66 19.52 -14.10 11.13
CA LEU A 66 19.38 -12.65 11.16
C LEU A 66 19.23 -12.12 12.58
N THR A 67 19.81 -10.95 12.81
CA THR A 67 19.58 -10.21 14.06
C THR A 67 18.19 -9.57 14.09
N HIS A 68 17.73 -9.18 15.27
CA HIS A 68 16.46 -8.47 15.43
C HIS A 68 16.41 -7.16 14.61
N SER A 69 17.53 -6.45 14.52
CA SER A 69 17.66 -5.21 13.72
C SER A 69 17.50 -5.49 12.23
N GLN A 70 18.15 -6.53 11.69
CA GLN A 70 18.02 -6.93 10.30
C GLN A 70 16.60 -7.37 9.96
N ARG A 71 15.97 -8.17 10.82
CA ARG A 71 14.55 -8.55 10.66
C ARG A 71 13.63 -7.32 10.66
N THR A 72 13.91 -6.34 11.51
CA THR A 72 13.15 -5.08 11.55
C THR A 72 13.33 -4.26 10.27
N ALA A 73 14.56 -4.20 9.73
CA ALA A 73 14.85 -3.54 8.47
C ALA A 73 14.10 -4.21 7.29
N ILE A 74 14.12 -5.54 7.22
CA ILE A 74 13.40 -6.31 6.20
C ILE A 74 11.88 -6.11 6.33
N CYS A 75 11.35 -6.18 7.55
CA CYS A 75 9.94 -5.91 7.81
C CYS A 75 9.54 -4.52 7.32
N LYS A 76 10.27 -3.47 7.73
CA LYS A 76 10.03 -2.09 7.28
C LYS A 76 10.13 -1.94 5.76
N GLY A 77 11.12 -2.59 5.14
CA GLY A 77 11.28 -2.64 3.69
C GLY A 77 10.08 -3.28 2.98
N SER A 78 9.52 -4.35 3.54
CA SER A 78 8.32 -5.01 3.01
C SER A 78 7.10 -4.08 3.02
N PHE A 79 6.86 -3.36 4.12
CA PHE A 79 5.79 -2.35 4.19
C PHE A 79 5.99 -1.21 3.18
N ILE A 80 7.23 -0.73 3.03
CA ILE A 80 7.58 0.27 2.01
C ILE A 80 7.28 -0.24 0.60
N ASN A 81 7.64 -1.49 0.30
CA ASN A 81 7.39 -2.10 -1.02
C ASN A 81 5.89 -2.25 -1.27
N VAL A 82 5.09 -2.66 -0.29
CA VAL A 82 3.62 -2.67 -0.39
C VAL A 82 3.09 -1.28 -0.72
N GLY A 83 3.57 -0.24 -0.04
CA GLY A 83 3.18 1.14 -0.34
C GLY A 83 3.51 1.58 -1.77
N LYS A 84 4.71 1.23 -2.27
CA LYS A 84 5.09 1.46 -3.67
C LYS A 84 4.19 0.72 -4.65
N THR A 85 3.94 -0.57 -4.43
CA THR A 85 3.06 -1.38 -5.27
C THR A 85 1.64 -0.83 -5.28
N CYS A 86 1.11 -0.36 -4.15
CA CYS A 86 -0.19 0.29 -4.09
C CYS A 86 -0.26 1.55 -4.97
N ILE A 87 0.75 2.44 -4.87
CA ILE A 87 0.79 3.65 -5.69
C ILE A 87 0.98 3.33 -7.17
N GLU A 88 1.83 2.34 -7.50
CA GLU A 88 2.03 1.90 -8.87
C GLU A 88 0.75 1.30 -9.46
N PHE A 89 0.04 0.46 -8.70
CA PHE A 89 -1.25 -0.09 -9.10
C PHE A 89 -2.28 1.02 -9.34
N LEU A 90 -2.39 2.01 -8.46
CA LEU A 90 -3.29 3.16 -8.70
C LEU A 90 -2.91 3.97 -9.96
N ARG A 91 -1.61 4.00 -10.29
CA ARG A 91 -1.11 4.67 -11.49
C ARG A 91 -1.43 3.89 -12.76
N THR A 92 -1.32 2.56 -12.73
CA THR A 92 -1.52 1.67 -13.90
C THR A 92 -2.98 1.26 -14.09
N SER A 93 -3.72 0.95 -13.02
CA SER A 93 -5.16 0.58 -13.08
C SER A 93 -6.07 1.75 -13.52
N GLY A 94 -5.55 2.97 -13.51
CA GLY A 94 -6.20 4.14 -14.10
C GLY A 94 -6.16 4.21 -15.62
N THR A 95 -5.30 3.40 -16.24
CA THR A 95 -5.14 3.29 -17.68
C THR A 95 -5.87 2.03 -18.11
N LYS A 96 -7.19 2.16 -18.39
CA LYS A 96 -7.90 1.11 -19.11
C LYS A 96 -7.20 0.91 -20.45
N SER A 97 -6.60 -0.26 -20.68
CA SER A 97 -6.42 -0.83 -22.01
C SER A 97 -5.97 -2.29 -21.90
N LEU A 98 -6.92 -3.19 -21.68
CA LEU A 98 -7.09 -4.41 -22.46
C LEU A 98 -8.59 -4.57 -22.70
#